data_AF-A0A4Y8L714-F1
#
_entry.id   AF-A0A4Y8L714-F1
#
_cell.length_a   1.000
_cell.length_b   1.000
_cell.length_c   1.000
_cell.angle_alpha   90.00
_cell.angle_beta   90.00
_cell.angle_gamma   90.00
#
_symmetry.space_group_name_H-M   'P 1'
#
loop_
_entity.id
_entity.type
_entity.pdbx_description
1 polymer ?
#
loop_
_entity_poly.entity_id
_entity_poly.type
_entity_poly.pdbx_seq_one_letter_code
_entity_poly.pdbx_strand_id
1 'polypeptide(L)' 'MIFTVGIVPFLKWMWRMGTKWIVGLGLLFIVNRFGQEYGLYVPMNPVTTGIAGILGIPGTAALVFIFRV' A
#
# COMPACT_ATOMS: atom_id res chain seq x y z
N MET A 1 -21.34 23.41 -20.58
CA MET A 1 -20.33 22.41 -21.03
C MET A 1 -19.06 22.41 -20.14
N ILE A 2 -19.14 22.77 -18.85
CA ILE A 2 -17.95 22.99 -17.98
C ILE A 2 -17.89 21.97 -16.82
N PHE A 3 -19.03 21.46 -16.34
CA PHE A 3 -19.09 20.53 -15.20
C PHE A 3 -18.54 19.13 -15.50
N THR A 4 -18.54 18.69 -16.76
CA THR A 4 -18.06 17.35 -17.13
C THR A 4 -16.54 17.22 -17.06
N VAL A 5 -15.78 18.33 -17.11
CA VAL A 5 -14.31 18.29 -17.18
C VAL A 5 -13.65 18.02 -15.81
N GLY A 6 -14.32 18.36 -14.70
CA GLY A 6 -13.74 18.23 -13.34
C GLY A 6 -13.92 16.86 -12.68
N ILE A 7 -15.04 16.18 -12.91
CA ILE A 7 -15.43 14.98 -12.15
C ILE A 7 -14.68 13.71 -12.61
N VAL A 8 -14.45 13.56 -13.91
CA VAL A 8 -13.74 12.39 -14.48
C VAL A 8 -12.27 12.31 -14.03
N PRO A 9 -11.47 13.40 -14.07
CA PRO A 9 -10.09 13.36 -13.58
C PRO A 9 -10.01 13.15 -12.07
N PHE A 10 -10.96 13.68 -11.29
CA PHE A 10 -11.05 13.44 -9.85
C PHE A 10 -11.31 11.97 -9.53
N LEU A 11 -12.30 11.35 -10.20
CA LEU A 11 -12.62 9.94 -10.02
C LEU A 11 -11.47 9.03 -10.45
N LYS A 12 -10.77 9.37 -11.54
CA LYS A 12 -9.58 8.66 -12.01
C LYS A 12 -8.41 8.75 -11.02
N TRP A 13 -8.26 9.89 -10.34
CA TRP A 13 -7.25 10.07 -9.30
C TRP A 13 -7.56 9.24 -8.05
N MET A 14 -8.82 9.25 -7.59
CA MET A 14 -9.27 8.40 -6.48
C MET A 14 -9.05 6.91 -6.79
N TRP A 15 -9.39 6.48 -8.01
CA TRP A 15 -9.14 5.10 -8.45
C TRP A 15 -7.66 4.73 -8.41
N ARG A 16 -6.78 5.61 -8.92
CA ARG A 16 -5.32 5.41 -8.87
C ARG A 16 -4.76 5.34 -7.45
N MET A 17 -5.32 6.10 -6.51
CA MET A 17 -4.95 6.04 -5.09
C MET A 17 -5.41 4.72 -4.46
N GLY A 18 -6.66 4.32 -4.72
CA GLY A 18 -7.22 3.07 -4.22
C GLY A 18 -6.47 1.83 -4.71
N THR A 19 -6.07 1.78 -5.99
CA THR A 19 -5.30 0.64 -6.52
C THR A 19 -3.93 0.52 -5.87
N LYS A 20 -3.24 1.63 -5.61
CA LYS A 20 -1.96 1.62 -4.88
C LYS A 20 -2.12 1.07 -3.47
N TRP A 21 -3.19 1.46 -2.77
CA TRP A 21 -3.48 0.94 -1.45
C TRP A 21 -3.75 -0.56 -1.47
N ILE A 22 -4.56 -1.06 -2.41
CA ILE A 22 -4.83 -2.50 -2.56
C ILE A 22 -3.53 -3.27 -2.82
N VAL A 23 -2.65 -2.75 -3.68
CA VAL A 23 -1.34 -3.37 -3.96
C VAL A 23 -0.44 -3.38 -2.72
N GLY A 24 -0.35 -2.27 -1.99
CA GLY A 24 0.41 -2.19 -0.74
C GLY A 24 -0.12 -3.14 0.35
N LEU A 25 -1.44 -3.27 0.42
CA LEU A 25 -2.11 -4.14 1.38
C LEU A 25 -1.85 -5.62 1.03
N GLY A 26 -1.92 -5.98 -0.25
CA GLY A 26 -1.55 -7.31 -0.73
C GLY A 26 -0.08 -7.64 -0.47
N LEU A 27 0.84 -6.71 -0.72
CA LEU A 27 2.28 -6.88 -0.46
C LEU A 27 2.55 -7.11 1.04
N LEU A 28 2.01 -6.25 1.91
CA LEU A 28 2.14 -6.41 3.35
C LEU A 28 1.50 -7.69 3.86
N PHE A 29 0.35 -8.08 3.30
CA PHE A 29 -0.33 -9.32 3.68
C PHE A 29 0.50 -10.55 3.35
N ILE A 30 1.10 -10.61 2.16
CA ILE A 30 2.02 -11.69 1.76
C ILE A 30 3.21 -11.72 2.70
N VAL A 31 3.88 -10.59 2.87
CA VAL A 31 5.06 -10.47 3.73
C VAL A 31 4.76 -10.86 5.18
N ASN A 32 3.63 -10.43 5.73
CA ASN A 32 3.26 -10.75 7.11
C ASN A 32 2.87 -12.23 7.22
N ARG A 33 2.17 -12.79 6.23
CA ARG A 33 1.77 -14.20 6.23
C ARG A 33 2.95 -15.16 6.15
N PHE A 34 3.93 -14.89 5.28
CA PHE A 34 5.15 -15.71 5.16
C PHE A 34 6.21 -15.34 6.20
N GLY A 35 6.28 -14.07 6.57
CA GLY A 35 7.25 -13.51 7.52
C GLY A 35 6.94 -13.87 8.97
N GLN A 36 5.68 -14.16 9.33
CA GLN A 36 5.31 -14.60 10.68
C GLN A 36 6.09 -15.83 11.13
N GLU A 37 6.41 -16.76 10.23
CA GLU A 37 7.23 -17.95 10.54
C GLU A 37 8.69 -17.59 10.86
N TYR A 38 9.16 -16.44 10.38
CA TYR A 38 10.50 -15.91 10.62
C TYR A 38 10.55 -14.81 11.70
N GLY A 39 9.44 -14.55 12.41
CA GLY A 39 9.34 -13.47 13.40
C GLY A 39 9.13 -12.07 12.81
N LEU A 40 8.93 -11.95 11.49
CA LEU A 40 8.71 -10.69 10.80
C LEU A 40 7.22 -10.35 10.81
N TYR A 41 6.83 -9.38 11.65
CA TYR A 41 5.46 -8.87 11.72
C TYR A 41 5.44 -7.36 11.45
N VAL A 42 4.92 -6.95 10.29
CA VAL A 42 4.76 -5.52 9.96
C VAL A 42 3.31 -5.11 10.23
N PRO A 43 3.05 -4.07 11.06
CA PRO A 43 1.69 -3.64 11.36
C PRO A 43 0.98 -3.21 10.07
N MET A 44 -0.19 -3.80 9.80
CA MET A 44 -0.98 -3.54 8.59
C MET A 44 -2.00 -2.43 8.88
N ASN A 45 -1.55 -1.18 8.80
CA ASN A 45 -2.36 0.01 9.03
C ASN A 45 -2.42 0.87 7.76
N PRO A 46 -3.31 1.87 7.67
CA PRO A 46 -3.45 2.72 6.48
C PRO A 46 -2.14 3.42 6.08
N VAL A 47 -1.28 3.74 7.05
CA VAL A 47 -0.01 4.44 6.83
C VAL A 47 1.03 3.51 6.21
N THR A 48 1.26 2.33 6.80
CA THR A 48 2.19 1.32 6.28
C THR A 48 1.71 0.78 4.94
N THR A 49 0.41 0.59 4.78
CA THR A 49 -0.22 0.20 3.52
C THR A 49 -0.04 1.25 2.44
N GLY A 50 -0.18 2.53 2.79
CA GLY A 50 0.11 3.65 1.89
C GLY A 50 1.59 3.68 1.49
N ILE A 51 2.51 3.50 2.44
CA ILE A 51 3.95 3.46 2.18
C ILE A 51 4.29 2.28 1.27
N ALA A 52 3.83 1.06 1.58
CA ALA A 52 4.02 -0.14 0.77
C ALA A 52 3.33 -0.03 -0.60
N GLY A 53 2.21 0.67 -0.70
CA GLY A 53 1.47 0.85 -1.96
C GLY A 53 2.06 1.93 -2.87
N ILE A 54 2.62 2.98 -2.29
CA ILE A 54 3.24 4.10 -3.03
C ILE A 54 4.66 3.72 -3.48
N LEU A 55 5.45 3.14 -2.57
CA LEU A 55 6.82 2.72 -2.86
C LEU A 55 6.89 1.29 -3.44
N GLY A 56 5.85 0.47 -3.27
CA GLY A 56 5.82 -0.91 -3.77
C GLY A 56 6.74 -1.84 -2.99
N ILE A 57 7.40 -2.73 -3.73
CA ILE A 57 8.36 -3.72 -3.22
C ILE A 57 9.48 -3.09 -2.37
N PRO A 58 10.20 -2.03 -2.82
CA PRO A 58 11.27 -1.45 -2.01
C PRO A 58 10.76 -0.82 -0.70
N GLY A 59 9.57 -0.21 -0.70
CA GLY A 59 8.96 0.31 0.52
C GLY A 59 8.53 -0.80 1.48
N THR A 60 8.01 -1.89 0.95
CA THR A 60 7.63 -3.06 1.75
C THR A 60 8.87 -3.70 2.38
N ALA A 61 9.96 -3.84 1.63
CA ALA A 61 11.24 -4.35 2.14
C ALA A 61 11.84 -3.44 3.23
N ALA A 62 11.78 -2.12 3.05
CA ALA A 62 12.21 -1.16 4.06
C ALA A 62 11.39 -1.28 5.35
N LEU A 63 10.07 -1.41 5.25
CA LEU A 63 9.18 -1.59 6.40
C LEU A 63 9.48 -2.90 7.14
N VAL A 64 9.74 -3.99 6.42
CA VAL A 64 10.16 -5.27 7.03
C VAL A 64 11.47 -5.12 7.78
N PHE A 65 12.43 -4.38 7.23
CA PHE A 65 13.71 -4.17 7.87
C PHE A 65 13.60 -3.31 9.14
N ILE A 66 12.73 -2.28 9.11
CA ILE A 66 12.51 -1.35 10.23
C ILE A 66 11.67 -1.98 11.34
N PHE A 67 10.59 -2.69 10.98
CA PHE A 67 9.62 -3.28 11.93
C PHE A 67 9.88 -4.76 12.23
N ARG A 68 11.02 -5.30 11.80
CA ARG A 68 11.51 -6.61 12.24
C ARG A 68 11.49 -6.65 13.78
N VAL A 69 10.75 -7.61 14.34
CA VAL A 69 10.71 -7.92 15.78
C VAL A 69 11.82 -8.92 16.11
#